data_AF-A0AAV5DHN0-F1
#
_entry.id   AF-A0AAV5DHN0-F1
#
_cell.length_a   1.000
_cell.length_b   1.000
_cell.length_c   1.000
_cell.angle_alpha   90.00
_cell.angle_beta   90.00
_cell.angle_gamma   90.00
#
_symmetry.space_group_name_H-M   'P 1'
#
loop_
_entity.id
_entity.type
_entity.pdbx_description
1 polymer ?
#
loop_
_entity_poly.entity_id
_entity_poly.type
_entity_poly.pdbx_seq_one_letter_code
_entity_poly.pdbx_strand_id
1 'polypeptide(L)'
;MVAINFVHASGGEGIMIFDEWDQKIEPKEYLKKAWLNVNGVPYEFRSYLPLWAVGTIIGITLKVDMKYTKKMGVVRILVGVSDVGRIPNSTEIVVGE
;
A
#
# COMPACT_ATOMS: atom_id res chain seq x y z
N MET A 1 -19.67 -8.27 0.93
CA MET A 1 -20.83 -7.60 1.56
C MET A 1 -22.05 -8.43 1.16
N VAL A 2 -22.92 -8.82 2.08
CA VAL A 2 -24.08 -9.68 1.78
C VAL A 2 -25.31 -8.80 1.71
N ALA A 3 -26.05 -8.86 0.61
CA ALA A 3 -27.35 -8.23 0.52
C ALA A 3 -28.41 -9.21 1.04
N ILE A 4 -29.25 -8.76 1.98
CA ILE A 4 -30.35 -9.56 2.51
C ILE A 4 -31.64 -8.96 1.94
N ASN A 5 -32.32 -9.74 1.10
CA ASN A 5 -33.62 -9.36 0.53
C ASN A 5 -34.72 -10.22 1.15
N PHE A 6 -35.81 -9.59 1.56
CA PHE A 6 -36.99 -10.26 2.09
C PHE A 6 -38.07 -10.29 1.01
N VAL A 7 -38.51 -11.49 0.63
CA VAL A 7 -39.65 -11.66 -0.29
C VAL A 7 -40.79 -12.32 0.47
N HIS A 8 -41.92 -11.62 0.57
CA HIS A 8 -43.13 -12.15 1.18
C HIS A 8 -43.97 -12.87 0.11
N ALA A 9 -44.16 -14.17 0.28
CA ALA A 9 -45.18 -14.88 -0.49
C ALA A 9 -46.56 -14.56 0.10
N SER A 10 -47.58 -14.49 -0.76
CA SER A 10 -48.96 -14.13 -0.39
C SER A 10 -49.62 -15.03 0.66
N GLY A 11 -49.00 -16.15 1.03
CA GLY A 11 -49.48 -17.12 2.03
C GLY A 11 -48.90 -16.98 3.44
N GLY A 12 -48.05 -15.99 3.72
CA GLY A 12 -47.49 -15.75 5.06
C GLY A 12 -46.19 -16.47 5.39
N GLU A 13 -45.74 -17.40 4.55
CA GLU A 13 -44.38 -17.94 4.61
C GLU A 13 -43.42 -17.02 3.85
N GLY A 14 -42.42 -16.47 4.55
CA GLY A 14 -41.40 -15.61 3.96
C GLY A 14 -40.17 -16.42 3.56
N ILE A 15 -39.68 -16.24 2.32
CA ILE A 15 -38.44 -16.85 1.86
C ILE A 15 -37.33 -15.80 2.00
N MET A 16 -36.28 -16.16 2.75
CA MET A 16 -35.07 -15.34 2.88
C MET A 16 -34.08 -15.74 1.79
N ILE A 17 -33.70 -14.78 0.94
CA ILE A 17 -32.72 -14.99 -0.13
C ILE A 17 -31.46 -14.21 0.25
N PHE A 18 -30.35 -14.94 0.33
CA PHE A 18 -29.02 -14.35 0.47
C PHE A 18 -28.40 -14.25 -0.92
N ASP A 19 -28.28 -13.03 -1.43
CA ASP A 19 -27.54 -12.77 -2.65
C ASP A 19 -26.18 -12.20 -2.29
N GLU A 20 -25.13 -12.85 -2.77
CA GLU A 20 -23.77 -12.35 -2.62
C GLU A 20 -23.63 -11.11 -3.52
N TRP A 21 -23.45 -9.94 -2.89
CA TRP A 21 -23.30 -8.68 -3.62
C TRP A 21 -21.89 -8.62 -4.24
N ASP A 22 -21.76 -9.14 -5.46
CA ASP A 22 -20.51 -9.12 -6.23
C ASP A 22 -20.32 -7.79 -6.96
N GLN A 23 -19.89 -6.76 -6.22
CA GLN A 23 -19.26 -5.59 -6.85
C GLN A 23 -17.78 -5.92 -7.11
N LYS A 24 -17.55 -6.72 -8.15
CA LYS A 24 -16.21 -7.00 -8.64
C LYS A 24 -15.65 -5.76 -9.32
N ILE A 25 -15.07 -4.87 -8.52
CA ILE A 25 -14.34 -3.71 -9.03
C ILE A 25 -12.95 -4.18 -9.43
N GLU A 26 -12.74 -4.42 -10.71
CA GLU A 26 -11.39 -4.69 -11.21
C GLU A 26 -10.56 -3.40 -11.20
N PRO A 27 -9.33 -3.44 -10.66
CA PRO A 27 -8.46 -2.27 -10.67
C PRO A 27 -8.09 -1.90 -12.11
N LYS A 28 -8.15 -0.61 -12.44
CA LYS A 28 -7.73 -0.11 -13.77
C LYS A 28 -6.28 -0.41 -14.08
N GLU A 29 -5.42 -0.43 -13.07
CA GLU A 29 -4.00 -0.76 -13.19
C GLU A 29 -3.45 -1.28 -11.86
N TYR A 30 -2.50 -2.20 -11.92
CA TYR A 30 -1.75 -2.65 -10.76
C TYR A 30 -0.46 -1.84 -10.61
N LEU A 31 -0.16 -1.41 -9.38
CA LEU A 31 1.09 -0.72 -9.09
C LEU A 31 2.30 -1.65 -9.35
N LYS A 32 3.28 -1.12 -10.08
CA LYS A 32 4.58 -1.74 -10.30
C LYS A 32 5.37 -1.68 -8.99
N LYS A 33 6.04 -2.78 -8.65
CA LYS A 33 6.86 -2.88 -7.44
C LYS A 33 8.31 -2.55 -7.78
N ALA A 34 8.89 -1.57 -7.11
CA ALA A 34 10.27 -1.15 -7.31
C ALA A 34 11.05 -1.16 -5.99
N TRP A 35 12.22 -1.81 -5.99
CA TRP A 35 13.17 -1.72 -4.89
C TRP A 35 14.03 -0.47 -5.04
N LEU A 36 14.06 0.34 -4.00
CA LEU A 36 14.82 1.59 -3.93
C LEU A 36 15.92 1.48 -2.89
N ASN A 37 17.12 1.89 -3.28
CA ASN A 37 18.22 2.13 -2.36
C ASN A 37 18.27 3.63 -2.10
N VAL A 38 17.94 4.04 -0.88
CA VAL A 38 17.90 5.44 -0.48
C VAL A 38 19.18 5.77 0.26
N ASN A 39 19.88 6.80 -0.20
CA ASN A 39 21.09 7.32 0.41
C ASN A 39 20.78 8.65 1.12
N GLY A 40 21.67 9.09 2.01
CA GLY A 40 21.54 10.40 2.66
C GLY A 40 20.56 10.47 3.84
N VAL A 41 19.86 9.38 4.19
CA VAL A 41 19.00 9.35 5.39
C VAL A 41 19.88 9.38 6.65
N PRO A 42 19.74 10.40 7.53
CA PRO A 42 20.49 10.47 8.79
C PRO A 42 20.22 9.25 9.67
N TYR A 43 21.20 8.85 10.47
CA TYR A 43 21.12 7.63 11.28
C TYR A 43 19.92 7.63 12.24
N GLU A 44 19.61 8.78 12.84
CA GLU A 44 18.47 9.03 13.73
C GLU A 44 17.13 8.57 13.11
N PHE A 45 17.00 8.74 11.79
CA PHE A 45 15.79 8.44 11.03
C PHE A 45 15.78 7.03 10.41
N ARG A 46 16.75 6.17 10.74
CA ARG A 46 16.81 4.79 10.20
C ARG A 46 16.04 3.77 11.05
N SER A 47 15.01 4.23 11.75
CA SER A 47 14.01 3.36 12.36
C SER A 47 12.86 3.07 11.39
N TYR A 48 12.02 2.08 11.70
CA TYR A 48 11.04 1.56 10.73
C TYR A 48 10.05 2.63 10.25
N LEU A 49 9.48 3.43 11.15
CA LEU A 49 8.42 4.40 10.82
C LEU A 49 8.92 5.58 9.98
N PRO A 50 10.05 6.24 10.31
CA PRO A 50 10.57 7.29 9.44
C PRO A 50 10.96 6.76 8.05
N LEU A 51 11.58 5.56 7.96
CA LEU A 51 11.86 4.94 6.66
C LEU A 51 10.59 4.58 5.89
N TRP A 52 9.53 4.19 6.60
CA TRP A 52 8.23 3.98 5.97
C TRP A 52 7.71 5.27 5.35
N ALA A 53 7.79 6.39 6.09
CA ALA A 53 7.41 7.71 5.61
C ALA A 53 8.25 8.15 4.41
N VAL A 54 9.56 7.90 4.40
CA VAL A 54 10.43 8.15 3.23
C VAL A 54 9.90 7.46 1.97
N GLY A 55 9.46 6.20 2.07
CA GLY A 55 8.89 5.49 0.93
C GLY A 55 7.60 6.14 0.39
N THR A 56 6.78 6.74 1.27
CA THR A 56 5.50 7.38 0.90
C THR A 56 5.64 8.58 -0.03
N ILE A 57 6.81 9.24 0.00
CA ILE A 57 7.13 10.39 -0.85
C ILE A 57 7.32 9.95 -2.31
N ILE A 58 7.76 8.70 -2.52
CA ILE A 58 8.06 8.15 -3.85
C ILE A 58 6.86 7.36 -4.39
N GLY A 59 6.12 6.66 -3.52
CA GLY A 59 4.96 5.85 -3.86
C GLY A 59 4.37 5.16 -2.65
N ILE A 60 3.54 4.14 -2.83
CA ILE A 60 3.04 3.36 -1.68
C ILE A 60 4.18 2.53 -1.10
N THR A 61 4.55 2.75 0.16
CA THR A 61 5.50 1.86 0.86
C THR A 61 4.86 0.49 1.04
N LEU A 62 5.48 -0.54 0.46
CA LEU A 62 5.05 -1.93 0.60
C LEU A 62 5.90 -2.69 1.61
N LYS A 63 7.19 -2.35 1.73
CA LYS A 63 8.12 -3.00 2.66
C LYS A 63 9.34 -2.13 2.94
N VAL A 64 9.79 -2.11 4.19
CA VAL A 64 11.11 -1.57 4.57
C VAL A 64 12.01 -2.76 4.95
N ASP A 65 13.14 -2.92 4.27
CA ASP A 65 14.08 -4.00 4.59
C ASP A 65 15.05 -3.58 5.70
N MET A 66 14.58 -3.70 6.94
CA MET A 66 15.36 -3.36 8.13
C MET A 66 16.60 -4.25 8.30
N LYS A 67 16.53 -5.53 7.88
CA LYS A 67 17.66 -6.46 8.00
C LYS A 67 18.79 -6.05 7.07
N TYR A 68 18.45 -5.75 5.80
CA TYR A 68 19.40 -5.23 4.83
C TYR A 68 19.96 -3.88 5.27
N THR A 69 19.09 -2.96 5.71
CA THR A 69 19.49 -1.61 6.15
C THR A 69 20.51 -1.66 7.29
N LYS A 70 20.28 -2.53 8.30
CA LYS A 70 21.21 -2.72 9.42
C LYS A 70 22.54 -3.35 8.99
N LYS A 71 22.51 -4.30 8.06
CA LYS A 71 23.71 -5.04 7.62
C LYS A 71 24.59 -4.23 6.67
N MET A 72 23.98 -3.51 5.74
CA MET A 72 24.68 -2.84 4.64
C MET A 72 24.87 -1.33 4.88
N GLY A 73 24.16 -0.75 5.86
CA GLY A 73 24.18 0.69 6.09
C GLY A 73 23.47 1.51 5.01
N VAL A 74 22.78 0.86 4.06
CA VAL A 74 22.02 1.48 2.96
C VAL A 74 20.54 1.19 3.17
N VAL A 75 19.71 2.24 3.16
CA VAL A 75 18.27 2.10 3.31
C VAL A 75 17.69 1.43 2.06
N ARG A 76 16.92 0.35 2.26
CA ARG A 76 16.26 -0.35 1.17
C ARG A 76 14.76 -0.45 1.39
N ILE A 77 13.98 0.11 0.47
CA ILE A 77 12.51 0.21 0.57
C ILE A 77 11.89 -0.35 -0.71
N LEU A 78 10.84 -1.15 -0.58
CA LEU A 78 9.99 -1.57 -1.69
C LEU A 78 8.79 -0.63 -1.77
N VAL A 79 8.61 0.00 -2.92
CA VAL A 79 7.48 0.87 -3.19
C VAL A 79 6.60 0.34 -4.32
N GLY A 80 5.31 0.64 -4.25
CA GLY A 80 4.35 0.51 -5.34
C GLY A 80 4.21 1.86 -6.06
N VAL A 81 4.48 1.88 -7.36
CA VAL A 81 4.40 3.07 -8.22
C VAL A 81 3.62 2.75 -9.49
N SER A 82 2.99 3.75 -10.11
CA SER A 82 2.35 3.58 -11.42
C SER A 82 3.38 3.44 -12.54
N ASP A 83 4.47 4.21 -12.47
CA ASP A 83 5.54 4.21 -13.47
C ASP A 83 6.92 4.24 -12.83
N VAL A 84 7.71 3.19 -13.05
CA VAL A 84 9.08 3.08 -12.54
C VAL A 84 10.01 4.08 -13.23
N GLY A 85 9.74 4.45 -14.49
CA GLY A 85 10.54 5.42 -15.23
C GLY A 85 10.42 6.86 -14.72
N ARG A 86 9.46 7.13 -13.82
CA ARG A 86 9.22 8.45 -13.23
C ARG A 86 9.76 8.59 -11.80
N ILE A 87 10.45 7.57 -11.28
CA ILE A 87 11.07 7.65 -9.97
C ILE A 87 12.23 8.65 -10.06
N PRO A 88 12.24 9.73 -9.24
CA PRO A 88 13.29 10.73 -9.30
C PRO A 88 14.62 10.16 -8.77
N ASN A 89 15.74 10.61 -9.34
CA ASN A 89 17.09 10.23 -8.87
C ASN A 89 17.41 10.80 -7.48
N SER A 90 16.78 11.91 -7.10
CA SER A 90 16.93 12.59 -5.82
C SER A 90 15.65 13.31 -5.45
N THR A 91 15.32 13.34 -4.17
CA THR A 91 14.24 14.17 -3.63
C THR A 91 14.68 14.75 -2.29
N GLU A 92 14.26 15.97 -2.02
CA GLU A 92 14.42 16.57 -0.70
C GLU A 92 13.28 16.11 0.21
N ILE A 93 13.62 15.83 1.47
CA ILE A 93 12.65 15.40 2.47
C ILE A 93 12.83 16.32 3.67
N VAL A 94 11.81 17.10 3.97
CA VAL A 94 11.75 17.88 5.20
C VAL A 94 11.21 16.97 6.29
N VAL A 95 12.06 16.62 7.24
CA VAL A 95 11.66 15.93 8.47
C VAL A 95 11.69 16.98 9.58
N GLY A 96 10.51 17.44 10.01
CA GLY A 96 10.36 18.55 10.95
C GLY A 96 10.59 18.20 12.42
N GLU A 97 10.65 19.25 13.25
CA GLU A 97 10.64 19.23 14.74
C GLU A 97 9.30 18.74 15.32
#